data_AF-A0A4W5LIV3-F1
#
_entry.id   AF-A0A4W5LIV3-F1
#
_cell.length_a   1.000
_cell.length_b   1.000
_cell.length_c   1.000
_cell.angle_alpha   90.00
_cell.angle_beta   90.00
_cell.angle_gamma   90.00
#
_symmetry.space_group_name_H-M   'P 1'
#
loop_
_entity.id
_entity.type
_entity.pdbx_description
1 polymer ?
#
loop_
_entity_poly.entity_id
_entity_poly.type
_entity_poly.pdbx_seq_one_letter_code
_entity_poly.pdbx_strand_id
1 'polypeptide(L)'
;MTCRRGALIVLEGVDKAGKTTQCNKLVQALQDSGRHAEMMRFPERSTKIGQLINSYLENKSNLEDHTVHLLFSANRWELVPLMKEKLEQGISLVVDRYAFSGVAFTSANFQSVSA
;
A
#
# COMPACT_ATOMS: atom_id res chain seq x y z
N MET A 1 -28.43 -14.70 6.75
CA MET A 1 -28.07 -13.45 6.03
C MET A 1 -26.66 -13.63 5.50
N THR A 2 -26.44 -13.56 4.18
CA THR A 2 -25.08 -13.59 3.63
C THR A 2 -24.43 -12.24 3.91
N CYS A 3 -23.55 -12.16 4.91
CA CYS A 3 -22.76 -10.96 5.14
C CYS A 3 -21.85 -10.77 3.91
N ARG A 4 -22.03 -9.68 3.15
CA ARG A 4 -21.17 -9.40 1.99
C ARG A 4 -19.83 -8.87 2.49
N ARG A 5 -18.74 -9.48 2.02
CA ARG A 5 -17.38 -9.00 2.29
C ARG A 5 -17.19 -7.56 1.80
N GLY A 6 -16.27 -6.84 2.42
CA GLY A 6 -15.83 -5.51 1.98
C GLY A 6 -15.11 -5.57 0.63
N ALA A 7 -15.04 -4.41 -0.04
CA ALA A 7 -14.27 -4.25 -1.27
C ALA A 7 -12.81 -3.88 -0.95
N LEU A 8 -11.87 -4.40 -1.74
CA LEU A 8 -10.50 -3.92 -1.76
C LEU A 8 -10.34 -2.95 -2.94
N ILE A 9 -10.13 -1.67 -2.66
CA ILE A 9 -10.03 -0.59 -3.65
C ILE A 9 -8.62 -0.02 -3.57
N VAL A 10 -7.87 -0.08 -4.67
CA VAL A 10 -6.50 0.41 -4.72
C VAL A 10 -6.41 1.64 -5.61
N LEU A 11 -5.78 2.71 -5.12
CA LEU A 11 -5.46 3.90 -5.90
C LEU A 11 -3.96 3.93 -6.19
N GLU A 12 -3.62 3.94 -7.48
CA GLU A 12 -2.26 4.02 -8.00
C GLU A 12 -2.06 5.30 -8.81
N GLY A 13 -0.80 5.64 -9.08
CA GLY A 13 -0.44 6.81 -9.89
C GLY A 13 0.90 7.41 -9.49
N VAL A 14 1.36 8.36 -10.31
CA VAL A 14 2.63 9.06 -10.12
C VAL A 14 2.70 9.85 -8.81
N ASP A 15 3.90 10.24 -8.42
CA ASP A 15 4.12 11.07 -7.23
C ASP A 15 3.37 12.40 -7.36
N LYS A 16 2.84 12.88 -6.24
CA LYS A 16 2.02 14.10 -6.15
C LYS A 16 0.72 14.11 -6.98
N ALA A 17 0.27 12.97 -7.53
CA ALA A 17 -1.02 12.84 -8.21
C ALA A 17 -2.27 12.99 -7.30
N GLY A 18 -2.10 13.27 -6.01
CA GLY A 18 -3.22 13.46 -5.08
C GLY A 18 -3.84 12.17 -4.52
N LYS A 19 -3.18 11.01 -4.66
CA LYS A 19 -3.69 9.71 -4.20
C LYS A 19 -4.19 9.71 -2.76
N THR A 20 -3.38 10.18 -1.81
CA THR A 20 -3.74 10.25 -0.39
C THR A 20 -5.00 11.09 -0.15
N THR A 21 -5.09 12.24 -0.83
CA THR A 21 -6.27 13.10 -0.76
C THR A 21 -7.52 12.38 -1.27
N GLN A 22 -7.41 11.67 -2.39
CA GLN A 22 -8.54 10.94 -2.97
C GLN A 22 -8.93 9.71 -2.13
N CYS A 23 -7.97 8.97 -1.57
CA CYS A 23 -8.26 7.87 -0.65
C CYS A 23 -9.05 8.35 0.57
N ASN A 24 -8.60 9.45 1.22
CA ASN A 24 -9.30 10.03 2.37
C ASN A 24 -10.73 10.46 2.00
N LYS A 25 -10.90 11.15 0.87
CA LYS A 25 -12.22 11.56 0.38
C LYS A 25 -13.13 10.36 0.11
N LEU A 26 -12.60 9.30 -0.48
CA LEU A 26 -13.36 8.09 -0.79
C LEU A 26 -13.79 7.35 0.49
N VAL A 27 -12.89 7.22 1.48
CA VAL A 27 -13.24 6.63 2.78
C VAL A 27 -14.35 7.43 3.45
N GLN A 28 -14.22 8.76 3.50
CA GLN A 28 -15.24 9.63 4.08
C GLN A 28 -16.59 9.47 3.34
N ALA A 29 -16.60 9.52 2.01
CA ALA A 29 -17.83 9.38 1.23
C ALA A 29 -18.50 8.01 1.42
N LEU A 30 -17.72 6.93 1.58
CA LEU A 30 -18.25 5.60 1.89
C LEU A 30 -18.87 5.57 3.29
N GLN A 31 -18.19 6.13 4.29
CA GLN A 31 -18.67 6.23 5.66
C GLN A 31 -19.96 7.07 5.75
N ASP A 32 -20.01 8.22 5.07
CA ASP A 32 -21.18 9.10 4.99
C ASP A 32 -22.39 8.40 4.33
N SER A 33 -22.13 7.42 3.44
CA SER A 33 -23.16 6.58 2.82
C SER A 33 -23.59 5.38 3.68
N GLY A 34 -23.13 5.28 4.93
CA GLY A 34 -23.44 4.19 5.85
C GLY A 34 -22.65 2.90 5.59
N ARG A 35 -21.53 2.96 4.84
CA ARG A 35 -20.68 1.80 4.57
C ARG A 35 -19.43 1.84 5.44
N HIS A 36 -19.02 0.69 5.95
CA HIS A 36 -17.75 0.56 6.66
C HIS A 36 -16.59 0.61 5.65
N ALA A 37 -15.71 1.59 5.82
CA ALA A 37 -14.51 1.73 5.02
C ALA A 37 -13.34 2.24 5.86
N GLU A 38 -12.14 1.77 5.55
CA GLU A 38 -10.90 2.18 6.20
C GLU A 38 -9.79 2.43 5.17
N MET A 39 -8.88 3.34 5.51
CA MET A 39 -7.71 3.61 4.68
C MET A 39 -6.52 2.73 5.08
N MET A 40 -5.80 2.23 4.09
CA MET A 40 -4.46 1.66 4.25
C MET A 40 -3.49 2.32 3.25
N ARG A 41 -2.19 2.20 3.51
CA ARG A 41 -1.15 2.73 2.64
C ARG A 41 0.05 1.82 2.62
N PHE A 42 0.67 1.68 1.45
CA PHE A 42 1.97 1.02 1.33
C PHE A 42 3.07 2.00 0.88
N PRO A 43 4.30 1.89 1.44
CA PRO A 43 4.68 0.97 2.51
C PRO A 43 4.02 1.35 3.84
N GLU A 44 3.66 0.35 4.66
CA GLU A 44 3.23 0.55 6.04
C GLU A 44 4.49 0.74 6.88
N ARG A 45 4.75 1.99 7.29
CA ARG A 45 6.03 2.41 7.87
C ARG A 45 6.17 2.09 9.36
N SER A 46 5.09 1.70 10.04
CA SER A 46 5.13 1.38 11.47
C SER A 46 5.76 0.03 11.78
N THR A 47 5.76 -0.93 10.85
CA THR A 47 6.36 -2.26 11.05
C THR A 47 7.88 -2.22 10.97
N LYS A 48 8.54 -3.28 11.45
CA LYS A 48 10.01 -3.41 11.34
C LYS A 48 10.47 -3.37 9.87
N ILE A 49 9.75 -4.03 8.97
CA ILE A 49 10.03 -4.00 7.52
C ILE A 49 9.77 -2.60 6.96
N GLY A 50 8.67 -1.97 7.37
CA GLY A 50 8.33 -0.60 7.03
C GLY A 50 9.40 0.42 7.40
N GLN A 51 10.00 0.28 8.59
CA GLN A 51 11.07 1.13 9.07
C GLN A 51 12.33 0.99 8.21
N LEU A 52 12.71 -0.24 7.82
CA LEU A 52 13.84 -0.50 6.92
C LEU A 52 13.62 0.16 5.54
N ILE A 53 12.41 0.03 4.99
CA ILE A 53 12.03 0.68 3.73
C ILE A 53 12.10 2.21 3.89
N ASN A 54 11.61 2.76 5.01
CA ASN A 54 11.64 4.19 5.26
C ASN A 54 13.08 4.74 5.33
N SER A 55 13.99 4.03 5.99
CA SER A 55 15.41 4.40 6.03
C SER A 55 16.06 4.42 4.65
N TYR A 56 15.72 3.46 3.78
CA TYR A 56 16.20 3.45 2.39
C TYR A 56 15.64 4.65 1.60
N LEU A 57 14.33 4.91 1.68
CA LEU A 57 13.70 6.04 0.98
C LEU A 57 14.22 7.41 1.46
N GLU A 58 14.70 7.50 2.70
CA GLU A 58 15.34 8.71 3.26
C GLU A 58 16.84 8.80 2.96
N ASN A 59 17.41 7.89 2.15
CA ASN A 59 18.85 7.77 1.87
C ASN A 59 19.72 7.61 3.15
N LYS A 60 19.15 7.05 4.22
CA LYS A 60 19.86 6.78 5.48
C LYS A 60 20.51 5.40 5.52
N SER A 61 20.15 4.52 4.59
CA SER A 61 20.76 3.20 4.41
C SER A 61 20.99 2.93 2.93
N ASN A 62 22.10 2.25 2.63
CA ASN A 62 22.40 1.78 1.28
C ASN A 62 22.03 0.29 1.20
N LEU A 63 20.83 0.01 0.70
CA LEU A 63 20.36 -1.35 0.46
C LEU A 63 20.37 -1.60 -1.05
N GLU A 64 20.70 -2.83 -1.41
CA GLU A 64 20.68 -3.29 -2.80
C GLU A 64 19.21 -3.32 -3.32
N ASP A 65 19.00 -2.92 -4.58
CA ASP A 65 17.66 -2.67 -5.13
C ASP A 65 16.75 -3.91 -5.17
N HIS A 66 17.28 -5.11 -5.45
CA HIS A 66 16.51 -6.35 -5.36
C HIS A 66 16.09 -6.63 -3.91
N THR A 67 16.98 -6.37 -2.95
CA THR A 67 16.69 -6.51 -1.52
C THR A 67 15.54 -5.59 -1.11
N VAL A 68 15.59 -4.33 -1.51
CA VAL A 68 14.52 -3.36 -1.23
C VAL A 68 13.20 -3.77 -1.88
N HIS A 69 13.23 -4.24 -3.14
CA HIS A 69 12.05 -4.75 -3.82
C HIS A 69 11.37 -5.88 -3.05
N LEU A 70 12.16 -6.83 -2.53
CA LEU A 70 11.65 -7.92 -1.72
C LEU A 70 11.08 -7.43 -0.38
N LEU A 71 11.71 -6.42 0.26
CA LEU A 71 11.16 -5.80 1.47
C LEU A 71 9.80 -5.14 1.22
N PHE A 72 9.63 -4.40 0.11
CA PHE A 72 8.32 -3.85 -0.26
C PHE A 72 7.26 -4.94 -0.45
N SER A 73 7.62 -6.07 -1.04
CA SER A 73 6.72 -7.21 -1.18
C SER A 73 6.39 -7.87 0.16
N ALA A 74 7.40 -8.06 1.02
CA ALA A 74 7.21 -8.60 2.37
C ALA A 74 6.31 -7.69 3.24
N ASN A 75 6.47 -6.37 3.15
CA ASN A 75 5.64 -5.39 3.87
C ASN A 75 4.16 -5.46 3.48
N ARG A 76 3.83 -5.85 2.24
CA ARG A 76 2.43 -6.15 1.86
C ARG A 76 1.96 -7.48 2.45
N TRP A 77 2.78 -8.52 2.33
CA TRP A 77 2.44 -9.87 2.82
C TRP A 77 2.20 -9.92 4.33
N GLU A 78 2.96 -9.18 5.13
CA GLU A 78 2.76 -9.13 6.59
C GLU A 78 1.39 -8.56 6.99
N LEU A 79 0.77 -7.72 6.15
CA LEU A 79 -0.57 -7.17 6.42
C LEU A 79 -1.72 -7.97 5.81
N VAL A 80 -1.45 -8.98 4.99
CA VAL A 80 -2.50 -9.80 4.35
C VAL A 80 -3.47 -10.43 5.37
N PRO A 81 -3.02 -10.99 6.51
CA PRO A 81 -3.95 -11.53 7.51
C PRO A 81 -4.95 -10.48 8.01
N LEU A 82 -4.46 -9.28 8.37
CA LEU A 82 -5.30 -8.16 8.82
C LEU A 82 -6.25 -7.69 7.70
N MET A 83 -5.75 -7.59 6.46
CA MET A 83 -6.59 -7.19 5.32
C MET A 83 -7.73 -8.18 5.09
N LYS A 84 -7.45 -9.48 5.13
CA LYS A 84 -8.46 -10.53 4.97
C LYS A 84 -9.52 -10.45 6.08
N GLU A 85 -9.08 -10.33 7.33
CA GLU A 85 -9.97 -10.20 8.49
C GLU A 85 -10.96 -9.03 8.31
N LYS A 86 -10.46 -7.82 7.97
CA LYS A 86 -11.31 -6.64 7.76
C LYS A 86 -12.29 -6.81 6.62
N LEU A 87 -11.83 -7.37 5.49
CA LEU A 87 -12.69 -7.62 4.35
C LEU A 87 -13.79 -8.63 4.69
N GLU A 88 -13.48 -9.69 5.42
CA GLU A 88 -14.44 -10.69 5.89
C GLU A 88 -15.47 -10.11 6.86
N GLN A 89 -15.08 -9.12 7.67
CA GLN A 89 -15.98 -8.35 8.54
C GLN A 89 -16.89 -7.36 7.77
N GLY A 90 -16.77 -7.27 6.45
CA GLY A 90 -17.57 -6.35 5.62
C GLY A 90 -16.96 -4.94 5.49
N ILE A 91 -15.76 -4.71 6.02
CA ILE A 91 -15.08 -3.41 5.97
C ILE A 91 -14.35 -3.29 4.64
N SER A 92 -14.68 -2.25 3.87
CA SER A 92 -13.97 -1.97 2.61
C SER A 92 -12.62 -1.32 2.89
N LEU A 93 -11.57 -1.72 2.20
CA LEU A 93 -10.23 -1.18 2.34
C LEU A 93 -9.90 -0.30 1.13
N VAL A 94 -9.62 0.97 1.37
CA VAL A 94 -9.14 1.93 0.37
C VAL A 94 -7.63 2.08 0.55
N VAL A 95 -6.85 1.65 -0.43
CA VAL A 95 -5.40 1.49 -0.31
C VAL A 95 -4.65 2.49 -1.20
N ASP A 96 -3.85 3.37 -0.59
CA ASP A 96 -2.90 4.26 -1.29
C ASP A 96 -1.61 3.49 -1.61
N ARG A 97 -1.43 3.15 -2.90
CA ARG A 97 -0.38 2.28 -3.46
C ARG A 97 -0.44 0.82 -3.02
N TYR A 98 -0.08 -0.09 -3.93
CA TYR A 98 -0.01 -1.52 -3.67
C TYR A 98 1.08 -2.19 -4.51
N ALA A 99 0.84 -3.40 -5.03
CA ALA A 99 1.81 -4.17 -5.80
C ALA A 99 2.26 -3.47 -7.10
N PHE A 100 1.38 -2.69 -7.74
CA PHE A 100 1.69 -2.02 -9.02
C PHE A 100 2.76 -0.93 -8.85
N SER A 101 2.70 -0.15 -7.76
CA SER A 101 3.80 0.74 -7.38
C SER A 101 5.13 -0.04 -7.24
N GLY A 102 5.12 -1.21 -6.58
CA GLY A 102 6.33 -2.03 -6.42
C GLY A 102 6.97 -2.46 -7.73
N VAL A 103 6.17 -2.91 -8.70
CA VAL A 103 6.66 -3.30 -10.03
C VAL A 103 7.20 -2.09 -10.80
N ALA A 104 6.45 -0.98 -10.81
CA ALA A 104 6.81 0.21 -11.58
C ALA A 104 8.13 0.86 -11.10
N PHE A 105 8.27 1.07 -9.79
CA PHE A 105 9.47 1.71 -9.24
C PHE A 105 10.72 0.85 -9.38
N THR A 106 10.61 -0.46 -9.11
CA THR A 106 11.75 -1.36 -9.24
C THR A 106 12.21 -1.50 -10.70
N SER A 107 11.28 -1.56 -11.65
CA SER A 107 11.62 -1.65 -13.07
C SER A 107 12.35 -0.39 -13.58
N ALA A 108 11.98 0.78 -13.07
CA ALA A 108 12.65 2.03 -13.41
C ALA A 108 14.07 2.13 -12.84
N ASN A 109 14.30 1.61 -11.63
CA ASN A 109 15.61 1.64 -10.99
C ASN A 109 16.61 0.68 -11.64
N PHE A 110 16.17 -0.52 -12.05
CA PHE A 110 17.07 -1.50 -12.69
C PHE A 110 17.63 -1.07 -14.05
N GLN A 111 16.96 -0.15 -14.76
CA GLN A 111 17.49 0.38 -16.02
C GLN A 111 18.75 1.25 -15.83
N SER A 112 19.00 1.76 -14.62
CA SER A 112 20.18 2.59 -14.36
C SER A 112 21.49 1.80 -14.16
N VAL A 113 21.40 0.49 -13.88
CA VAL A 113 22.57 -0.39 -13.65
C VAL A 113 23.02 -1.10 -14.93
N SER A 114 22.20 -1.06 -15.98
CA SER A 114 22.46 -1.73 -17.28
C SER A 114 22.81 -0.76 -18.42
N ALA A 115 23.08 0.51 -18.10
CA ALA A 115 23.50 1.56 -19.04
C ALA A 115 24.97 1.96 -18.82
#